data_AF-A0A3G9J866-F1
#
_entry.id   AF-A0A3G9J866-F1
#
_cell.length_a   1.000
_cell.length_b   1.000
_cell.length_c   1.000
_cell.angle_alpha   90.00
_cell.angle_beta   90.00
_cell.angle_gamma   90.00
#
_symmetry.space_group_name_H-M   'P 1'
#
loop_
_entity.id
_entity.type
_entity.pdbx_description
1 polymer ?
#
loop_
_entity_poly.entity_id
_entity_poly.type
_entity_poly.pdbx_seq_one_letter_code
_entity_poly.pdbx_strand_id
1 'polypeptide(L)' 'MEFKEGQTTLTINANTPIISTTRGQQGMTTSQLKAVDLKEGDIVTIWLDETNKTTAQYVMLRKMPANAGKEGNKQ' A
#
# COMPACT_ATOMS: atom_id res chain seq x y z
N MET A 1 6.05 -18.16 -19.60
CA MET A 1 6.33 -17.53 -18.30
C MET A 1 6.42 -18.66 -17.28
N GLU A 2 7.61 -18.94 -16.76
CA GLU A 2 7.78 -19.89 -15.66
C GLU A 2 7.64 -19.12 -14.35
N PHE A 3 6.62 -19.44 -13.56
CA PHE A 3 6.44 -18.86 -12.23
C PHE A 3 7.37 -19.59 -11.26
N LYS A 4 8.43 -18.91 -10.78
CA LYS A 4 9.34 -19.46 -9.77
C LYS A 4 8.57 -19.70 -8.46
N GLU A 5 8.87 -20.81 -7.79
CA GLU A 5 8.38 -21.09 -6.43
C GLU A 5 8.63 -19.87 -5.53
N GLY A 6 7.55 -19.24 -5.06
CA GLY A 6 7.56 -18.00 -4.30
C GLY A 6 6.68 -16.88 -4.88
N GLN A 7 6.19 -17.01 -6.12
CA GLN A 7 5.21 -16.09 -6.68
C GLN A 7 3.78 -16.49 -6.32
N THR A 8 3.08 -15.59 -5.62
CA THR A 8 1.64 -15.70 -5.36
C THR A 8 0.89 -14.73 -6.26
N THR A 9 -0.16 -15.22 -6.92
CA THR A 9 -1.09 -14.38 -7.69
C THR A 9 -2.22 -13.92 -6.78
N LEU A 10 -2.51 -12.61 -6.80
CA LEU A 10 -3.57 -12.00 -6.02
C LEU A 10 -4.57 -11.29 -6.92
N THR A 11 -5.85 -11.40 -6.59
CA THR A 11 -6.91 -10.66 -7.26
C THR A 11 -7.04 -9.27 -6.65
N ILE A 12 -6.89 -8.23 -7.47
CA ILE A 12 -7.21 -6.84 -7.15
C ILE A 12 -8.33 -6.41 -8.09
N ASN A 13 -9.42 -5.88 -7.54
CA ASN A 13 -10.56 -5.41 -8.31
C ASN A 13 -10.72 -3.88 -8.18
N ALA A 14 -11.59 -3.28 -9.00
CA ALA A 14 -11.82 -1.83 -8.98
C ALA A 14 -12.32 -1.30 -7.62
N ASN A 15 -12.86 -2.18 -6.76
CA ASN A 15 -13.35 -1.85 -5.44
C ASN A 15 -12.31 -2.08 -4.34
N THR A 16 -11.15 -2.69 -4.63
CA THR A 16 -10.07 -2.87 -3.66
C THR A 16 -9.52 -1.50 -3.29
N PRO A 17 -9.75 -1.00 -2.06
CA PRO A 17 -9.33 0.33 -1.69
C PRO A 17 -7.81 0.36 -1.52
N ILE A 18 -7.20 1.46 -1.98
CA ILE A 18 -5.82 1.81 -1.66
C ILE A 18 -5.90 2.81 -0.53
N ILE A 19 -5.20 2.56 0.58
CA ILE A 19 -5.20 3.44 1.74
C ILE A 19 -3.78 3.85 2.12
N SER A 20 -3.65 5.04 2.68
CA SER A 20 -2.43 5.49 3.36
C SER A 20 -2.77 5.88 4.78
N THR A 21 -1.94 5.46 5.73
CA THR A 21 -2.09 5.86 7.13
C THR A 21 -0.92 6.77 7.51
N THR A 22 -1.24 7.92 8.10
CA THR A 22 -0.23 8.86 8.62
C THR A 22 -0.48 9.13 10.10
N ARG A 23 0.58 9.40 10.84
CA ARG A 23 0.51 9.76 12.26
C ARG A 23 0.72 11.27 12.38
N GLY A 24 -0.34 11.99 12.70
CA GLY A 24 -0.30 13.42 13.00
C GLY A 24 -0.37 13.70 14.50
N GLN A 25 -0.39 14.98 14.87
CA GLN A 25 -0.52 15.42 16.28
C GLN A 25 -1.83 14.93 16.94
N GLN A 26 -2.89 14.72 16.16
CA GLN A 26 -4.19 14.27 16.65
C GLN A 26 -4.38 12.74 16.57
N GLY A 27 -3.32 11.98 16.27
CA GLY A 27 -3.36 10.53 16.17
C GLY A 27 -3.20 9.99 14.74
N MET A 28 -3.65 8.75 14.52
CA MET A 28 -3.60 8.12 13.21
C MET A 28 -4.77 8.60 12.33
N THR A 29 -4.44 9.02 11.11
CA THR A 29 -5.41 9.35 10.06
C THR A 29 -5.23 8.41 8.89
N THR A 30 -6.34 7.94 8.34
CA THR A 30 -6.38 7.05 7.16
C THR A 30 -7.03 7.80 6.02
N SER A 31 -6.36 7.85 4.87
CA SER A 31 -6.86 8.44 3.63
C SER A 31 -6.99 7.36 2.57
N GLN A 32 -8.04 7.46 1.75
CA GLN A 32 -8.21 6.61 0.58
C GLN A 32 -7.57 7.27 -0.64
N LEU A 33 -6.80 6.50 -1.40
CA LEU A 33 -6.08 6.91 -2.59
C LEU A 33 -6.70 6.26 -3.83
N LYS A 34 -6.44 6.86 -5.00
CA LYS A 34 -6.68 6.25 -6.30
C LYS A 34 -5.40 5.63 -6.82
N ALA A 35 -5.53 4.67 -7.75
CA ALA A 35 -4.36 4.05 -8.38
C ALA A 35 -3.44 5.08 -9.08
N VAL A 36 -4.02 6.16 -9.62
CA VAL A 36 -3.28 7.26 -10.26
C VAL A 36 -2.44 8.09 -9.28
N ASP A 37 -2.68 7.97 -7.97
CA ASP A 37 -1.93 8.69 -6.95
C ASP A 37 -0.64 7.94 -6.56
N LEU A 38 -0.53 6.65 -6.93
CA LEU A 38 0.67 5.85 -6.70
C LEU A 38 1.79 6.27 -7.64
N LYS A 39 3.02 6.26 -7.12
CA LYS A 39 4.23 6.64 -7.84
C LYS A 39 5.18 5.48 -7.97
N GLU A 40 6.06 5.57 -8.97
CA GLU A 40 7.14 4.61 -9.12
C GLU A 40 8.01 4.56 -7.85
N GLY A 41 8.32 3.35 -7.40
CA GLY A 41 9.05 3.10 -6.16
C GLY A 41 8.19 3.05 -4.90
N ASP A 42 6.88 3.35 -4.98
CA ASP A 42 5.96 3.23 -3.85
C ASP A 42 5.99 1.80 -3.28
N ILE A 43 6.08 1.71 -1.96
CA ILE A 43 6.07 0.43 -1.25
C ILE A 43 4.69 0.23 -0.66
N VAL A 44 4.05 -0.86 -1.07
CA VAL A 44 2.71 -1.24 -0.61
C VAL A 44 2.73 -2.55 0.19
N THR A 45 1.78 -2.69 1.11
CA THR A 45 1.44 -3.95 1.77
C THR A 45 0.05 -4.37 1.31
N ILE A 46 -0.09 -5.60 0.83
CA ILE A 46 -1.39 -6.15 0.43
C ILE A 46 -1.95 -6.93 1.61
N TRP A 47 -3.12 -6.51 2.08
CA TRP A 47 -3.89 -7.24 3.08
C TRP A 47 -4.89 -8.14 2.37
N LEU A 48 -4.86 -9.42 2.71
CA LEU A 48 -5.69 -10.44 2.08
C LEU A 48 -7.03 -10.55 2.80
N ASP A 49 -8.07 -10.88 2.04
CA ASP A 49 -9.35 -11.24 2.62
C ASP A 49 -9.21 -12.49 3.49
N GLU A 50 -9.79 -12.43 4.70
CA GLU A 50 -9.66 -13.50 5.69
C GLU A 50 -10.38 -14.79 5.25
N THR A 51 -11.44 -14.64 4.45
CA THR A 51 -12.23 -15.76 3.90
C THR A 51 -11.58 -16.30 2.63
N ASN A 52 -11.05 -15.43 1.78
CA ASN A 52 -10.36 -15.79 0.54
C ASN A 52 -8.96 -15.19 0.48
N LYS A 53 -7.98 -15.98 0.94
CA LYS A 53 -6.54 -15.65 0.97
C LYS A 53 -5.86 -15.44 -0.39
N THR A 54 -6.61 -15.37 -1.48
CA THR A 54 -6.12 -15.02 -2.83
C THR A 54 -6.68 -13.69 -3.34
N THR A 55 -7.54 -13.02 -2.57
CA THR A 55 -8.13 -11.72 -2.92
C THR A 55 -7.61 -10.64 -1.99
N ALA A 56 -7.23 -9.49 -2.53
CA ALA A 56 -6.83 -8.34 -1.73
C ALA A 56 -8.06 -7.67 -1.11
N GLN A 57 -8.10 -7.59 0.23
CA GLN A 57 -9.08 -6.80 0.97
C GLN A 57 -8.81 -5.31 0.80
N TYR A 58 -7.54 -4.90 0.96
CA TYR A 58 -7.07 -3.55 0.70
C TYR A 58 -5.56 -3.51 0.46
N VAL A 59 -5.09 -2.43 -0.18
CA VAL A 59 -3.67 -2.15 -0.39
C VAL A 59 -3.28 -0.97 0.48
N MET A 60 -2.31 -1.15 1.38
CA MET A 60 -1.80 -0.07 2.23
C MET A 60 -0.49 0.47 1.67
N LEU A 61 -0.49 1.75 1.29
CA LEU A 61 0.72 2.48 0.96
C LEU A 61 1.53 2.75 2.25
N ARG A 62 2.75 2.20 2.33
CA ARG A 62 3.65 2.40 3.47
C ARG A 62 4.52 3.63 3.33
N LYS A 63 4.98 3.88 2.09
CA LYS A 63 5.89 4.98 1.76
C LYS A 63 5.53 5.49 0.39
N MET A 64 5.38 6.81 0.30
CA MET A 64 5.21 7.54 -0.96
C MET A 64 6.55 8.20 -1.32
N PRO A 65 7.51 7.53 -1.98
CA PRO A 65 8.69 8.18 -2.55
C PRO A 65 8.30 9.24 -3.58
N ALA A 66 8.25 10.47 -3.09
CA ALA A 66 8.65 11.61 -3.89
C ALA A 66 9.73 12.46 -3.19
N ASN A 67 9.97 12.28 -1.87
CA ASN A 67 10.88 13.14 -1.09
C ASN A 67 11.57 12.45 0.10
N ALA A 68 11.83 11.14 0.02
CA ALA A 68 12.42 10.38 1.14
C ALA A 68 13.86 10.76 1.55
N GLY A 69 14.42 11.84 0.99
CA GLY A 69 15.76 12.37 1.30
C GLY A 69 15.81 13.83 1.72
N LYS A 70 14.68 14.50 2.04
CA LYS A 70 14.68 15.91 2.50
C LYS A 70 14.13 16.18 3.90
N GLU A 71 13.61 15.18 4.61
CA GLU A 71 13.32 15.32 6.04
C GLU A 71 14.35 14.52 6.84
N GLY A 72 15.55 15.09 6.90
CA GLY A 72 16.55 14.71 7.88
C GLY A 72 16.06 15.08 9.29
N ASN A 73 16.31 14.16 10.22
CA ASN A 73 16.52 14.38 11.65
C ASN A 73 16.07 15.73 12.21
N LYS A 74 14.93 15.75 12.88
CA LYS A 74 14.70 16.60 14.05
C LYS A 74 13.83 15.88 15.08
N GLN A 75 14.47 15.08 15.92
CA GLN A 75 14.59 15.27 17.38
C GLN A 75 15.15 14.02 18.03
#